data_AF-Q4DI01-F1
#
_entry.id   AF-Q4DI01-F1
#
_cell.length_a   1.000
_cell.length_b   1.000
_cell.length_c   1.000
_cell.angle_alpha   90.00
_cell.angle_beta   90.00
_cell.angle_gamma   90.00
#
_symmetry.space_group_name_H-M   'P 1'
#
loop_
_entity.id
_entity.type
_entity.pdbx_description
1 polymer ?
#
loop_
_entity_poly.entity_id
_entity_poly.type
_entity_poly.pdbx_seq_one_letter_code
_entity_poly.pdbx_strand_id
1 'polypeptide(L)'
;MPSKKSRRKTSLARQERECSDSPKSTFERHSSNEPAKTGVCAVVAKKEVKVKPAPERRGTRKTSKNEEAESRYKWPCRILGVLCALLLASAHLYFRIGADRDFPCECIASGSGPLVSALASKRLGLTGVHLHTADRAAVEKELTTLLTCVVLHRLTGVFKDVTELSTRLRKDAASAKCIIWFIQDVAVVRGVANSLKELLEENTLRGDEILPEGSRGLFVLVSDKSRQELTDVLPHRVVHMFHTMTV
;
A
#
# COMPACT_ATOMS: atom_id res chain seq x y z
N MET A 1 -11.70 -24.97 -47.03
CA MET A 1 -11.26 -26.12 -46.23
C MET A 1 -11.51 -25.84 -44.75
N PRO A 2 -11.93 -26.86 -43.98
CA PRO A 2 -12.61 -26.74 -42.69
C PRO A 2 -11.60 -26.66 -41.53
N SER A 3 -11.94 -26.15 -40.35
CA SER A 3 -12.57 -26.92 -39.26
C SER A 3 -12.74 -25.94 -38.08
N LYS A 4 -13.96 -25.70 -37.54
CA LYS A 4 -14.58 -26.50 -36.46
C LYS A 4 -13.59 -26.67 -35.29
N LYS A 5 -13.83 -26.26 -34.04
CA LYS A 5 -15.02 -26.49 -33.20
C LYS A 5 -14.73 -25.84 -31.82
N SER A 6 -15.69 -25.13 -31.23
CA SER A 6 -16.43 -25.53 -30.03
C SER A 6 -15.61 -25.79 -28.76
N ARG A 7 -15.87 -25.03 -27.69
CA ARG A 7 -16.57 -25.61 -26.52
C ARG A 7 -17.19 -24.55 -25.61
N ARG A 8 -18.35 -24.93 -25.09
CA ARG A 8 -19.33 -24.17 -24.32
C ARG A 8 -19.51 -24.89 -22.98
N LYS A 9 -19.98 -24.13 -21.97
CA LYS A 9 -20.62 -24.55 -20.70
C LYS A 9 -19.70 -25.09 -19.60
N THR A 10 -19.80 -24.48 -18.41
CA THR A 10 -20.62 -25.04 -17.31
C THR A 10 -20.90 -24.00 -16.22
N SER A 11 -22.17 -23.95 -15.83
CA SER A 11 -22.76 -23.27 -14.68
C SER A 11 -22.77 -24.20 -13.45
N LEU A 12 -22.51 -23.67 -12.26
CA LEU A 12 -22.86 -24.24 -10.95
C LEU A 12 -23.24 -23.05 -10.04
N ALA A 13 -24.53 -22.88 -9.73
CA ALA A 13 -25.19 -23.35 -8.50
C ALA A 13 -24.84 -22.47 -7.28
N ARG A 14 -25.67 -21.46 -6.99
CA ARG A 14 -26.80 -21.49 -6.02
C ARG A 14 -26.31 -21.38 -4.58
N GLN A 15 -26.35 -20.16 -4.04
CA GLN A 15 -26.54 -19.95 -2.61
C GLN A 15 -27.50 -18.77 -2.41
N GLU A 16 -28.64 -19.10 -1.80
CA GLU A 16 -29.77 -18.24 -1.46
C GLU A 16 -29.40 -17.32 -0.29
N ARG A 17 -29.81 -16.05 -0.36
CA ARG A 17 -30.27 -15.25 0.79
C ARG A 17 -31.19 -14.15 0.27
N GLU A 18 -32.48 -14.43 0.40
CA GLU A 18 -33.58 -13.49 0.25
C GLU A 18 -33.57 -12.49 1.41
N CYS A 19 -33.67 -11.20 1.10
CA CYS A 19 -34.37 -10.20 1.89
C CYS A 19 -35.22 -9.42 0.90
N SER A 20 -36.51 -9.74 0.88
CA SER A 20 -37.52 -9.21 -0.03
C SER A 20 -38.00 -7.81 0.36
N ASP A 21 -38.37 -7.05 -0.68
CA ASP A 21 -39.54 -6.15 -0.81
C ASP A 21 -39.70 -4.99 0.19
N SER A 22 -40.04 -3.75 -0.16
CA SER A 22 -40.70 -3.18 -1.35
C SER A 22 -40.55 -1.63 -1.34
N PRO A 23 -40.92 -0.89 -2.41
CA PRO A 23 -40.54 0.51 -2.62
C PRO A 23 -41.65 1.56 -2.36
N LYS A 24 -41.21 2.83 -2.36
CA LYS A 24 -41.96 4.11 -2.51
C LYS A 24 -42.88 4.55 -1.34
N SER A 25 -42.52 5.65 -0.67
CA SER A 25 -43.12 6.96 -0.96
C SER A 25 -42.53 8.09 -0.10
N THR A 26 -42.42 9.23 -0.76
CA THR A 26 -42.28 10.61 -0.35
C THR A 26 -43.01 11.09 0.93
N PHE A 27 -42.48 12.20 1.46
CA PHE A 27 -43.09 13.29 2.26
C PHE A 27 -42.97 13.29 3.80
N GLU A 28 -42.16 14.27 4.23
CA GLU A 28 -42.37 15.26 5.30
C GLU A 28 -42.51 14.91 6.80
N ARG A 29 -41.66 15.65 7.55
CA ARG A 29 -41.92 16.40 8.79
C ARG A 29 -42.12 15.67 10.14
N HIS A 30 -41.12 15.94 10.97
CA HIS A 30 -41.20 16.47 12.34
C HIS A 30 -41.84 15.65 13.47
N SER A 31 -40.94 15.37 14.42
CA SER A 31 -41.02 15.77 15.83
C SER A 31 -41.68 14.84 16.84
N SER A 32 -40.99 14.76 17.98
CA SER A 32 -41.42 14.43 19.34
C SER A 32 -41.52 12.96 19.79
N ASN A 33 -40.62 12.68 20.73
CA ASN A 33 -40.85 12.14 22.08
C ASN A 33 -41.25 10.67 22.33
N GLU A 34 -40.46 10.11 23.24
CA GLU A 34 -40.71 9.10 24.27
C GLU A 34 -40.68 7.59 23.96
N PRO A 35 -39.97 6.79 24.80
CA PRO A 35 -39.99 5.33 24.79
C PRO A 35 -40.85 4.75 25.92
N ALA A 36 -41.63 3.71 25.59
CA ALA A 36 -42.31 2.77 26.48
C ALA A 36 -42.72 1.59 25.57
N LYS A 37 -42.83 0.31 25.94
CA LYS A 37 -42.88 -0.38 27.23
C LYS A 37 -42.88 -1.89 26.93
N THR A 38 -42.21 -2.67 27.78
CA THR A 38 -42.60 -4.01 28.29
C THR A 38 -43.07 -5.14 27.37
N GLY A 39 -42.37 -6.26 27.46
CA GLY A 39 -42.90 -7.62 27.25
C GLY A 39 -42.21 -8.60 28.20
N VAL A 40 -42.87 -8.93 29.31
CA VAL A 40 -42.46 -9.88 30.36
C VAL A 40 -42.96 -11.27 30.00
N CYS A 41 -42.18 -12.32 30.28
CA CYS A 41 -42.69 -13.61 30.78
C CYS A 41 -41.57 -14.39 31.49
N ALA A 42 -41.78 -14.61 32.78
CA ALA A 42 -40.94 -15.39 33.69
C ALA A 42 -41.44 -16.84 33.77
N VAL A 43 -40.55 -17.83 33.89
CA VAL A 43 -40.83 -19.07 34.65
C VAL A 43 -39.58 -19.56 35.38
N VAL A 44 -39.81 -19.76 36.67
CA VAL A 44 -38.98 -20.25 37.78
C VAL A 44 -38.65 -21.75 37.64
N ALA A 45 -37.46 -22.19 38.06
CA ALA A 45 -37.29 -23.26 39.06
C ALA A 45 -35.81 -23.63 39.28
N LYS A 46 -35.28 -23.23 40.44
CA LYS A 46 -34.13 -23.86 41.10
C LYS A 46 -34.55 -25.25 41.60
N LYS A 47 -33.73 -26.27 41.35
CA LYS A 47 -33.59 -27.40 42.27
C LYS A 47 -32.18 -27.99 42.16
N GLU A 48 -31.39 -27.75 43.20
CA GLU A 48 -30.13 -28.44 43.44
C GLU A 48 -30.43 -29.93 43.67
N VAL A 49 -29.75 -30.80 42.92
CA VAL A 49 -29.75 -32.24 43.16
C VAL A 49 -28.35 -32.65 43.56
N LYS A 50 -28.17 -32.91 44.87
CA LYS A 50 -27.03 -33.64 45.44
C LYS A 50 -27.06 -35.08 44.93
N VAL A 51 -26.09 -35.44 44.09
CA VAL A 51 -25.86 -36.84 43.68
C VAL A 51 -24.87 -37.47 44.66
N LYS A 52 -25.32 -38.52 45.36
CA LYS A 52 -24.50 -39.38 46.25
C LYS A 52 -23.45 -40.16 45.45
N PRO A 53 -22.27 -40.47 46.01
CA PRO A 53 -21.31 -41.37 45.40
C PRO A 53 -21.62 -42.82 45.77
N ALA A 54 -21.59 -43.74 44.80
CA ALA A 54 -21.45 -45.20 45.02
C ALA A 54 -21.32 -45.93 43.66
N PRO A 55 -20.73 -47.13 43.60
CA PRO A 55 -19.49 -47.59 44.22
C PRO A 55 -18.51 -48.19 43.18
N GLU A 56 -17.27 -48.44 43.60
CA GLU A 56 -16.24 -49.17 42.85
C GLU A 56 -16.77 -50.45 42.20
N ARG A 57 -16.61 -50.58 40.88
CA ARG A 57 -16.60 -51.88 40.20
C ARG A 57 -15.20 -52.19 39.71
N ARG A 58 -14.50 -53.03 40.48
CA ARG A 58 -13.48 -53.94 39.95
C ARG A 58 -14.16 -54.85 38.93
N GLY A 59 -13.65 -54.88 37.72
CA GLY A 59 -14.23 -55.69 36.66
C GLY A 59 -13.47 -55.64 35.34
N THR A 60 -12.37 -56.37 35.31
CA THR A 60 -11.96 -57.14 34.12
C THR A 60 -11.34 -56.37 32.95
N ARG A 61 -10.02 -56.27 33.06
CA ARG A 61 -9.00 -56.21 32.01
C ARG A 61 -9.43 -56.97 30.73
N LYS A 62 -9.81 -56.24 29.69
CA LYS A 62 -9.71 -56.70 28.29
C LYS A 62 -8.87 -55.70 27.51
N THR A 63 -7.61 -56.05 27.36
CA THR A 63 -6.70 -55.59 26.31
C THR A 63 -7.43 -55.56 24.97
N SER A 64 -7.66 -54.37 24.42
CA SER A 64 -7.97 -54.22 22.99
C SER A 64 -6.81 -53.47 22.34
N LYS A 65 -6.03 -54.22 21.56
CA LYS A 65 -4.93 -53.76 20.72
C LYS A 65 -5.46 -52.92 19.54
N ASN A 66 -6.06 -51.76 19.79
CA ASN A 66 -6.56 -50.87 18.73
C ASN A 66 -6.04 -49.43 18.80
N GLU A 67 -5.28 -49.04 19.83
CA GLU A 67 -4.73 -47.68 19.94
C GLU A 67 -3.46 -47.44 19.10
N GLU A 68 -2.80 -48.50 18.63
CA GLU A 68 -1.61 -48.38 17.74
C GLU A 68 -1.95 -48.23 16.26
N ALA A 69 -3.22 -48.40 15.86
CA ALA A 69 -3.66 -48.21 14.47
C ALA A 69 -4.16 -46.78 14.19
N GLU A 70 -4.66 -46.06 15.19
CA GLU A 70 -5.08 -44.65 15.04
C GLU A 70 -3.91 -43.67 14.98
N SER A 71 -2.73 -44.02 15.51
CA SER A 71 -1.56 -43.15 15.48
C SER A 71 -0.92 -43.09 14.08
N ARG A 72 -1.04 -44.16 13.28
CA ARG A 72 -0.47 -44.22 11.91
C ARG A 72 -1.31 -43.48 10.86
N TYR A 73 -2.62 -43.31 11.07
CA TYR A 73 -3.49 -42.55 10.17
C TYR A 73 -3.49 -41.03 10.42
N LYS A 74 -2.96 -40.55 11.56
CA LYS A 74 -2.79 -39.11 11.83
C LYS A 74 -1.57 -38.50 11.14
N TRP A 75 -0.64 -39.33 10.65
CA TRP A 75 0.59 -38.90 9.98
C TRP A 75 0.34 -38.18 8.64
N PRO A 76 -0.50 -38.69 7.71
CA PRO A 76 -0.80 -37.96 6.47
C PRO A 76 -1.53 -36.63 6.70
N CYS A 77 -2.41 -36.54 7.70
CA CYS A 77 -3.11 -35.30 8.03
C CYS A 77 -2.17 -34.21 8.58
N ARG A 78 -1.16 -34.59 9.37
CA ARG A 78 -0.13 -33.65 9.84
C ARG A 78 0.72 -33.14 8.68
N ILE A 79 1.13 -34.02 7.76
CA ILE A 79 1.91 -33.63 6.57
C ILE A 79 1.08 -32.71 5.68
N LEU A 80 -0.19 -33.03 5.43
CA LEU A 80 -1.10 -32.19 4.65
C LEU A 80 -1.33 -30.83 5.31
N GLY A 81 -1.50 -30.78 6.63
CA GLY A 81 -1.63 -29.54 7.39
C GLY A 81 -0.37 -28.66 7.30
N VAL A 82 0.82 -29.26 7.42
CA VAL A 82 2.10 -28.56 7.24
C VAL A 82 2.25 -28.04 5.82
N LEU A 83 1.90 -28.83 4.80
CA LEU A 83 1.94 -28.40 3.40
C LEU A 83 0.96 -27.25 3.12
N CYS A 84 -0.27 -27.31 3.62
CA CYS A 84 -1.22 -26.21 3.50
C CYS A 84 -0.74 -24.95 4.24
N ALA A 85 -0.17 -25.08 5.44
CA ALA A 85 0.40 -23.96 6.17
C ALA A 85 1.59 -23.33 5.43
N LEU A 86 2.47 -24.15 4.84
CA LEU A 86 3.57 -23.67 4.00
C LEU A 86 3.07 -22.97 2.74
N LEU A 87 2.03 -23.50 2.08
CA LEU A 87 1.41 -22.87 0.92
C LEU A 87 0.80 -21.51 1.28
N LEU A 88 0.05 -21.43 2.38
CA LEU A 88 -0.52 -20.17 2.88
C LEU A 88 0.58 -19.17 3.27
N ALA A 89 1.63 -19.63 3.96
CA ALA A 89 2.77 -18.79 4.30
C ALA A 89 3.50 -18.29 3.04
N SER A 90 3.70 -19.13 2.02
CA SER A 90 4.31 -18.74 0.76
C SER A 90 3.44 -17.77 -0.04
N ALA A 91 2.12 -17.97 -0.06
CA ALA A 91 1.19 -17.06 -0.70
C ALA A 91 1.20 -15.70 0.02
N HIS A 92 1.16 -15.71 1.35
CA HIS A 92 1.22 -14.49 2.15
C HIS A 92 2.57 -13.76 2.00
N LEU A 93 3.69 -14.49 1.91
CA LEU A 93 5.00 -13.92 1.60
C LEU A 93 5.03 -13.32 0.18
N TYR A 94 4.48 -14.03 -0.81
CA TYR A 94 4.40 -13.56 -2.19
C TYR A 94 3.55 -12.28 -2.30
N PHE A 95 2.38 -12.25 -1.64
CA PHE A 95 1.55 -11.05 -1.57
C PHE A 95 2.20 -9.91 -0.80
N ARG A 96 2.98 -10.18 0.25
CA ARG A 96 3.74 -9.14 0.96
C ARG A 96 4.87 -8.56 0.11
N ILE A 97 5.59 -9.40 -0.64
CA ILE A 97 6.61 -8.94 -1.59
C ILE A 97 5.96 -8.10 -2.69
N GLY A 98 4.75 -8.49 -3.14
CA GLY A 98 3.94 -7.66 -4.05
C GLY A 98 3.51 -6.33 -3.44
N ALA A 99 3.06 -6.33 -2.18
CA ALA A 99 2.64 -5.11 -1.48
C ALA A 99 3.80 -4.13 -1.26
N ASP A 100 5.02 -4.63 -1.03
CA ASP A 100 6.21 -3.80 -0.91
C ASP A 100 6.59 -3.10 -2.24
N ARG A 101 6.13 -3.66 -3.37
CA ARG A 101 6.17 -3.02 -4.70
C ARG A 101 5.02 -2.04 -4.93
N ASP A 102 3.91 -2.17 -4.20
CA ASP A 102 2.77 -1.26 -4.32
C ASP A 102 3.04 0.10 -3.67
N PHE A 103 3.86 0.16 -2.61
CA PHE A 103 4.18 1.37 -1.86
C PHE A 103 5.64 1.34 -1.37
N PRO A 104 6.60 1.77 -2.19
CA PRO A 104 8.01 1.62 -1.85
C PRO A 104 8.42 2.44 -0.62
N CYS A 105 7.71 3.52 -0.33
CA CYS A 105 7.95 4.40 0.80
C CYS A 105 6.88 4.23 1.87
N GLU A 106 7.25 3.61 3.00
CA GLU A 106 6.40 3.47 4.19
C GLU A 106 6.31 4.77 5.01
N CYS A 107 6.17 5.92 4.34
CA CYS A 107 6.16 7.25 4.95
C CYS A 107 4.82 7.65 5.60
N ILE A 108 3.88 6.72 5.77
CA ILE A 108 2.53 7.01 6.29
C ILE A 108 2.61 7.60 7.71
N ALA A 109 3.59 7.17 8.50
CA ALA A 109 3.83 7.69 9.85
C ALA A 109 4.34 9.15 9.88
N SER A 110 4.84 9.67 8.75
CA SER A 110 5.39 11.03 8.66
C SER A 110 4.31 12.12 8.59
N GLY A 111 3.02 11.74 8.51
CA GLY A 111 1.88 12.66 8.62
C GLY A 111 1.11 12.85 7.32
N SER A 112 0.41 13.98 7.21
CA SER A 112 -0.35 14.36 6.03
C SER A 112 0.23 15.64 5.44
N GLY A 113 0.76 15.55 4.22
CA GLY A 113 1.28 16.68 3.48
C GLY A 113 1.46 16.36 1.99
N PRO A 114 1.69 17.38 1.15
CA PRO A 114 1.82 17.21 -0.29
C PRO A 114 3.01 16.33 -0.68
N LEU A 115 4.16 16.46 -0.01
CA LEU A 115 5.34 15.64 -0.29
C LEU A 115 5.16 14.21 0.21
N VAL A 116 4.58 14.02 1.39
CA VAL A 116 4.22 12.68 1.90
C VAL A 116 3.29 11.98 0.92
N SER A 117 2.28 12.69 0.41
CA SER A 117 1.33 12.15 -0.58
C SER A 117 2.01 11.80 -1.91
N ALA A 118 2.98 12.61 -2.36
CA ALA A 118 3.75 12.34 -3.57
C ALA A 118 4.64 11.08 -3.46
N LEU A 119 5.17 10.82 -2.26
CA LEU A 119 5.99 9.65 -1.95
C LEU A 119 5.17 8.39 -1.71
N ALA A 120 4.05 8.51 -0.99
CA ALA A 120 3.12 7.41 -0.70
C ALA A 120 2.26 7.00 -1.90
N SER A 121 2.44 7.64 -3.07
CA SER A 121 1.73 7.25 -4.28
C SER A 121 2.19 5.87 -4.78
N LYS A 122 1.29 5.11 -5.38
CA LYS A 122 1.61 3.81 -6.03
C LYS A 122 2.52 3.90 -7.25
N ARG A 123 2.90 5.12 -7.67
CA ARG A 123 3.73 5.31 -8.86
C ARG A 123 5.18 5.05 -8.48
N LEU A 124 5.78 4.01 -9.07
CA LEU A 124 7.22 3.77 -8.99
C LEU A 124 7.99 4.76 -9.89
N GLY A 125 9.30 4.85 -9.70
CA GLY A 125 10.16 5.73 -10.47
C GLY A 125 10.14 7.17 -9.97
N LEU A 126 10.34 8.12 -10.89
CA LEU A 126 10.56 9.52 -10.57
C LEU A 126 9.31 10.38 -10.74
N THR A 127 9.21 11.42 -9.92
CA THR A 127 8.18 12.45 -10.08
C THR A 127 8.78 13.82 -9.76
N GLY A 128 8.37 14.84 -10.52
CA GLY A 128 8.73 16.23 -10.26
C GLY A 128 7.59 16.93 -9.53
N VAL A 129 7.94 17.67 -8.47
CA VAL A 129 7.06 18.59 -7.75
C VAL A 129 7.68 19.97 -7.74
N HIS A 130 6.88 20.98 -8.08
CA HIS A 130 7.24 22.38 -7.95
C HIS A 130 6.47 23.00 -6.78
N LEU A 131 7.19 23.67 -5.89
CA LEU A 131 6.64 24.37 -4.72
C LEU A 131 7.03 25.84 -4.79
N HIS A 132 6.05 26.70 -4.57
CA HIS A 132 6.28 28.13 -4.54
C HIS A 132 6.96 28.52 -3.21
N THR A 133 7.92 29.46 -3.23
CA THR A 133 8.71 29.83 -2.03
C THR A 133 7.88 30.40 -0.88
N ALA A 134 6.66 30.85 -1.13
CA ALA A 134 5.71 31.27 -0.10
C ALA A 134 5.56 30.21 1.01
N ASP A 135 5.71 28.93 0.66
CA ASP A 135 5.47 27.82 1.59
C ASP A 135 6.76 27.21 2.15
N ARG A 136 7.91 27.86 1.95
CA ARG A 136 9.23 27.27 2.24
C ARG A 136 9.36 26.70 3.66
N ALA A 137 8.84 27.40 4.67
CA ALA A 137 8.92 26.94 6.06
C ALA A 137 8.10 25.66 6.30
N ALA A 138 6.92 25.56 5.68
CA ALA A 138 6.08 24.36 5.75
C ALA A 138 6.74 23.18 5.03
N VAL A 139 7.33 23.43 3.87
CA VAL A 139 8.09 22.44 3.08
C VAL A 139 9.31 21.92 3.84
N GLU A 140 10.10 22.80 4.44
CA GLU A 140 11.28 22.40 5.23
C GLU A 140 10.88 21.58 6.46
N LYS A 141 9.75 21.90 7.09
CA LYS A 141 9.18 21.09 8.18
C LYS A 141 8.77 19.70 7.69
N GLU A 142 8.06 19.61 6.56
CA GLU A 142 7.63 18.32 5.99
C GLU A 142 8.83 17.47 5.56
N LEU A 143 9.83 18.07 4.92
CA LEU A 143 11.08 17.39 4.57
C LEU A 143 11.76 16.82 5.81
N THR A 144 11.79 17.57 6.92
CA THR A 144 12.38 17.12 8.18
C THR A 144 11.67 15.89 8.73
N THR A 145 10.33 15.84 8.67
CA THR A 145 9.56 14.66 9.10
C THR A 145 9.77 13.44 8.19
N LEU A 146 9.95 13.68 6.89
CA LEU A 146 10.17 12.62 5.89
C LEU A 146 11.54 11.94 6.02
N LEU A 147 12.54 12.58 6.64
CA LEU A 147 13.89 11.99 6.84
C LEU A 147 13.87 10.64 7.58
N THR A 148 12.76 10.31 8.25
CA THR A 148 12.55 9.01 8.90
C THR A 148 12.38 7.86 7.91
N CYS A 149 11.94 8.13 6.69
CA CYS A 149 11.60 7.13 5.66
C CYS A 149 12.27 7.39 4.30
N VAL A 150 12.90 8.55 4.10
CA VAL A 150 13.56 8.91 2.83
C VAL A 150 14.97 9.42 3.04
N VAL A 151 15.81 9.24 2.02
CA VAL A 151 17.11 9.90 1.92
C VAL A 151 16.94 11.25 1.22
N LEU A 152 17.34 12.34 1.86
CA LEU A 152 17.26 13.69 1.29
C LEU A 152 18.62 14.16 0.79
N HIS A 153 18.72 14.50 -0.48
CA HIS A 153 19.88 15.13 -1.09
C HIS A 153 19.54 16.54 -1.60
N ARG A 154 20.31 17.53 -1.15
CA ARG A 154 20.22 18.90 -1.67
C ARG A 154 21.15 19.06 -2.86
N LEU A 155 20.60 19.50 -3.99
CA LEU A 155 21.36 19.80 -5.20
C LEU A 155 21.63 21.29 -5.25
N THR A 156 22.87 21.69 -4.98
CA THR A 156 23.27 23.10 -4.86
C THR A 156 24.27 23.55 -5.93
N GLY A 157 24.98 22.62 -6.56
CA GLY A 157 25.96 22.91 -7.62
C GLY A 157 25.35 22.76 -9.01
N VAL A 158 25.66 23.69 -9.92
CA VAL A 158 25.25 23.61 -11.33
C VAL A 158 25.93 22.43 -12.01
N PHE A 159 25.15 21.58 -12.68
CA PHE A 159 25.66 20.48 -13.48
C PHE A 159 26.21 20.99 -14.82
N LYS A 160 27.43 20.57 -15.16
CA LYS A 160 28.09 20.92 -16.43
C LYS A 160 27.49 20.15 -17.60
N ASP A 161 27.18 18.87 -17.38
CA ASP A 161 26.66 17.98 -18.39
C ASP A 161 25.79 16.84 -17.80
N VAL A 162 25.24 16.04 -18.70
CA VAL A 162 24.35 14.92 -18.38
C VAL A 162 25.10 13.80 -17.64
N THR A 163 26.39 13.63 -17.89
CA THR A 163 27.22 12.59 -17.27
C THR A 163 27.45 12.90 -15.80
N GLU A 164 27.71 14.17 -15.47
CA GLU A 164 27.82 14.65 -14.10
C GLU A 164 26.51 14.47 -13.34
N LEU A 165 25.38 14.86 -13.97
CA LEU A 165 24.04 14.63 -13.41
C LEU A 165 23.80 13.14 -13.15
N SER A 166 23.97 12.28 -14.15
CA SER A 166 23.75 10.83 -14.03
C SER A 166 24.62 10.19 -12.95
N THR A 167 25.90 10.55 -12.91
CA THR A 167 26.83 10.04 -11.89
C THR A 167 26.40 10.47 -10.49
N ARG A 168 26.00 11.73 -10.33
CA ARG A 168 25.51 12.26 -9.06
C ARG A 168 24.26 11.52 -8.59
N LEU A 169 23.26 11.41 -9.46
CA LEU A 169 21.98 10.82 -9.10
C LEU A 169 22.07 9.32 -8.79
N ARG A 170 22.83 8.55 -9.59
CA ARG A 170 23.06 7.12 -9.30
C ARG A 170 23.80 6.92 -7.99
N LYS A 171 24.79 7.76 -7.69
CA LYS A 171 25.50 7.73 -6.41
C LYS A 171 24.55 7.98 -5.24
N ASP A 172 23.71 9.00 -5.36
CA ASP A 172 22.74 9.34 -4.32
C ASP A 172 21.69 8.22 -4.14
N ALA A 173 21.27 7.57 -5.23
CA ALA A 173 20.24 6.52 -5.24
C ALA A 173 20.75 5.11 -4.89
N ALA A 174 22.07 4.87 -4.87
CA ALA A 174 22.66 3.53 -4.84
C ALA A 174 22.17 2.62 -3.68
N SER A 175 21.79 3.21 -2.55
CA SER A 175 21.27 2.47 -1.38
C SER A 175 19.90 2.97 -0.91
N ALA A 176 19.25 3.85 -1.67
CA ALA A 176 18.00 4.47 -1.27
C ALA A 176 16.80 3.79 -1.96
N LYS A 177 15.88 3.25 -1.15
CA LYS A 177 14.55 2.84 -1.64
C LYS A 177 13.67 4.04 -1.94
N CYS A 178 13.79 5.08 -1.11
CA CYS A 178 13.06 6.34 -1.22
C CYS A 178 14.02 7.51 -1.11
N ILE A 179 14.02 8.38 -2.12
CA ILE A 179 14.94 9.49 -2.22
C ILE A 179 14.23 10.78 -2.63
N ILE A 180 14.68 11.89 -2.06
CA ILE A 180 14.29 13.24 -2.49
C ILE A 180 15.53 13.98 -2.96
N TRP A 181 15.46 14.53 -4.17
CA TRP A 181 16.40 15.56 -4.63
C TRP A 181 15.76 16.93 -4.53
N PHE A 182 16.32 17.75 -3.66
CA PHE A 182 15.79 19.07 -3.33
C PHE A 182 16.62 20.16 -4.00
N ILE A 183 15.96 20.98 -4.82
CA ILE A 183 16.56 22.06 -5.63
C ILE A 183 15.92 23.38 -5.21
N GLN A 184 16.73 24.31 -4.71
CA GLN A 184 16.27 25.66 -4.33
C GLN A 184 16.65 26.73 -5.36
N ASP A 185 17.64 26.42 -6.22
CA ASP A 185 18.11 27.32 -7.26
C ASP A 185 17.88 26.65 -8.62
N VAL A 186 17.03 27.27 -9.45
CA VAL A 186 16.71 26.80 -10.81
C VAL A 186 17.98 26.70 -11.67
N ALA A 187 19.01 27.50 -11.39
CA ALA A 187 20.28 27.47 -12.13
C ALA A 187 20.97 26.10 -12.05
N VAL A 188 20.77 25.35 -10.96
CA VAL A 188 21.35 24.01 -10.74
C VAL A 188 21.03 23.06 -11.88
N VAL A 189 19.79 23.08 -12.36
CA VAL A 189 19.29 22.15 -13.39
C VAL A 189 19.17 22.77 -14.78
N ARG A 190 19.43 24.08 -14.91
CA ARG A 190 19.21 24.81 -16.18
C ARG A 190 20.03 24.22 -17.34
N GLY A 191 21.29 23.89 -17.11
CA GLY A 191 22.19 23.32 -18.13
C GLY A 191 21.82 21.90 -18.55
N VAL A 192 21.07 21.17 -17.73
CA VAL A 192 20.69 19.76 -17.92
C VAL A 192 19.18 19.55 -18.05
N ALA A 193 18.41 20.62 -18.27
CA ALA A 193 16.95 20.59 -18.22
C ALA A 193 16.35 19.59 -19.23
N ASN A 194 16.91 19.47 -20.44
CA ASN A 194 16.45 18.50 -21.43
C ASN A 194 16.64 17.04 -20.96
N SER A 195 17.72 16.75 -20.25
CA SER A 195 17.96 15.44 -19.65
C SER A 195 17.08 15.19 -18.42
N LEU A 196 16.75 16.24 -17.67
CA LEU A 196 15.78 16.13 -16.58
C LEU A 196 14.39 15.71 -17.07
N LYS A 197 14.01 16.09 -18.30
CA LYS A 197 12.79 15.57 -18.94
C LYS A 197 12.86 14.06 -19.13
N GLU A 198 13.92 13.56 -19.77
CA GLU A 198 14.14 12.11 -19.98
C GLU A 198 14.06 11.35 -18.66
N LEU A 199 14.73 11.88 -17.64
CA LEU A 199 14.74 11.33 -16.30
C LEU A 199 13.34 11.24 -15.68
N LEU A 200 12.56 12.32 -15.75
CA LEU A 200 11.20 12.36 -15.19
C LEU A 200 10.18 11.54 -15.98
N GLU A 201 10.44 11.26 -17.26
CA GLU A 201 9.58 10.45 -18.12
C GLU A 201 9.85 8.95 -17.95
N GLU A 202 11.12 8.56 -17.90
CA GLU A 202 11.53 7.15 -18.07
C GLU A 202 12.38 6.60 -16.92
N ASN A 203 12.73 7.40 -15.91
CA ASN A 203 13.71 7.03 -14.87
C ASN A 203 15.10 6.69 -15.45
N THR A 204 15.43 7.24 -16.63
CA THR A 204 16.69 6.99 -17.33
C THR A 204 17.40 8.29 -17.70
N LEU A 205 18.72 8.20 -17.82
CA LEU A 205 19.55 9.23 -18.44
C LEU A 205 20.48 8.56 -19.45
N ARG A 206 20.30 8.86 -20.74
CA ARG A 206 21.00 8.21 -21.85
C ARG A 206 20.82 6.68 -21.85
N GLY A 207 19.64 6.22 -21.43
CA GLY A 207 19.31 4.80 -21.33
C GLY A 207 19.80 4.09 -20.06
N ASP A 208 20.58 4.76 -19.21
CA ASP A 208 20.98 4.22 -17.91
C ASP A 208 19.90 4.49 -16.86
N GLU A 209 19.44 3.45 -16.17
CA GLU A 209 18.49 3.58 -15.06
C GLU A 209 19.12 4.33 -13.87
N ILE A 210 18.37 5.28 -13.29
CA ILE A 210 18.85 6.10 -12.16
C ILE A 210 18.42 5.54 -10.80
N LEU A 211 17.13 5.21 -10.65
CA LEU A 211 16.63 4.53 -9.46
C LEU A 211 16.57 3.02 -9.67
N PRO A 212 16.95 2.19 -8.70
CA PRO A 212 16.78 0.74 -8.82
C PRO A 212 15.30 0.33 -8.88
N GLU A 213 15.03 -0.87 -9.41
CA GLU A 213 13.67 -1.43 -9.49
C GLU A 213 12.99 -1.42 -8.12
N GLY A 214 11.75 -0.92 -8.06
CA GLY A 214 10.98 -0.85 -6.82
C GLY A 214 11.35 0.33 -5.92
N SER A 215 12.17 1.27 -6.40
CA SER A 215 12.43 2.53 -5.70
C SER A 215 11.52 3.66 -6.16
N ARG A 216 11.46 4.69 -5.30
CA ARG A 216 10.76 5.95 -5.55
C ARG A 216 11.70 7.11 -5.38
N GLY A 217 11.65 8.04 -6.32
CA GLY A 217 12.36 9.30 -6.20
C GLY A 217 11.45 10.49 -6.45
N LEU A 218 11.73 11.56 -5.75
CA LEU A 218 11.00 12.81 -5.87
C LEU A 218 11.99 13.95 -6.13
N PHE A 219 11.82 14.64 -7.25
CA PHE A 219 12.48 15.92 -7.48
C PHE A 219 11.59 17.03 -6.96
N VAL A 220 12.10 17.81 -6.01
CA VAL A 220 11.38 18.95 -5.44
C VAL A 220 12.11 20.22 -5.84
N LEU A 221 11.49 21.00 -6.72
CA LEU A 221 11.95 22.32 -7.13
C LEU A 221 11.22 23.38 -6.32
N VAL A 222 11.93 24.13 -5.49
CA VAL A 222 11.39 25.28 -4.77
C VAL A 222 11.83 26.55 -5.48
N SER A 223 10.89 27.36 -5.93
CA SER A 223 11.17 28.64 -6.59
C SER A 223 10.13 29.70 -6.23
N ASP A 224 10.56 30.95 -6.23
CA ASP A 224 9.72 32.15 -6.13
C ASP A 224 8.99 32.48 -7.44
N LYS A 225 9.30 31.75 -8.51
CA LYS A 225 8.64 31.87 -9.80
C LYS A 225 7.36 31.04 -9.80
N SER A 226 6.29 31.63 -10.31
CA SER A 226 5.11 30.88 -10.72
C SER A 226 5.46 29.86 -11.80
N ARG A 227 4.56 28.88 -12.01
CA ARG A 227 4.71 27.91 -13.10
C ARG A 227 4.87 28.59 -14.46
N GLN A 228 4.19 29.72 -14.68
CA GLN A 228 4.30 30.48 -15.93
C GLN A 228 5.69 31.11 -16.08
N GLU A 229 6.19 31.77 -15.04
CA GLU A 229 7.53 32.39 -15.05
C GLU A 229 8.67 31.36 -15.11
N LEU A 230 8.44 30.13 -14.64
CA LEU A 230 9.41 29.04 -14.83
C LEU A 230 9.59 28.66 -16.30
N THR A 231 8.57 28.85 -17.15
CA THR A 231 8.69 28.55 -18.59
C THR A 231 9.62 29.51 -19.34
N ASP A 232 9.94 30.66 -18.74
CA ASP A 232 10.93 31.61 -19.27
C ASP A 232 12.38 31.17 -18.99
N VAL A 233 12.58 30.25 -18.03
CA VAL A 233 13.91 29.82 -17.56
C VAL A 233 14.21 28.37 -17.91
N LEU A 234 13.19 27.51 -17.86
CA LEU A 234 13.27 26.09 -18.18
C LEU A 234 12.40 25.78 -19.40
N PRO A 235 12.78 24.80 -20.25
CA PRO A 235 11.94 24.39 -21.36
C PRO A 235 10.53 24.03 -20.90
N HIS A 236 9.50 24.51 -21.61
CA HIS A 236 8.08 24.29 -21.28
C HIS A 236 7.77 22.82 -20.95
N ARG A 237 8.34 21.88 -21.71
CA ARG A 237 8.16 20.43 -21.47
C ARG A 237 8.66 19.98 -20.10
N VAL A 238 9.78 20.52 -19.63
CA VAL A 238 10.35 20.20 -18.30
C VAL A 238 9.44 20.74 -17.22
N VAL A 239 8.98 21.99 -17.35
CA VAL A 239 8.05 22.60 -16.39
C VAL A 239 6.76 21.79 -16.27
N HIS A 240 6.27 21.19 -17.36
CA HIS A 240 5.11 20.29 -17.31
C HIS A 240 5.32 18.98 -16.56
N MET A 241 6.57 18.50 -16.46
CA MET A 241 6.90 17.32 -15.66
C MET A 241 6.93 17.61 -14.15
N PHE A 242 6.89 18.88 -13.75
CA PHE A 242 6.72 19.29 -12.36
C PHE A 242 5.26 19.60 -12.04
N HIS A 243 4.66 18.80 -11.17
CA HIS A 243 3.35 19.12 -10.63
C HIS A 243 3.46 20.26 -9.61
N THR A 244 2.74 21.36 -9.83
CA THR A 244 2.68 22.44 -8.85
C THR A 244 1.82 22.01 -7.67
N MET A 245 2.39 22.00 -6.47
CA MET A 245 1.64 21.80 -5.23
C MET A 245 1.63 23.11 -4.44
N THR A 246 0.47 23.41 -3.87
CA THR A 246 0.29 24.48 -2.87
C THR A 246 0.30 23.81 -1.50
N VAL A 247 1.14 24.28 -0.58
CA VAL A 247 1.28 23.72 0.78
C VAL A 247 0.47 24.56 1.76
#